data_AF-A0A258HZN5-F1
#
_entry.id   AF-A0A258HZN5-F1
#
_cell.length_a   1.000
_cell.length_b   1.000
_cell.length_c   1.000
_cell.angle_alpha   90.00
_cell.angle_beta   90.00
_cell.angle_gamma   90.00
#
_symmetry.space_group_name_H-M   'P 1'
#
loop_
_entity.id
_entity.type
_entity.pdbx_description
1 polymer ?
#
loop_
_entity_poly.entity_id
_entity_poly.type
_entity_poly.pdbx_seq_one_letter_code
_entity_poly.pdbx_strand_id
1 'polypeptide(L)'
;MFRRLILPALAALLACQPVAAREVFTRTWVENGVKWTETTVVEVEEAGSERLVGLHQPPARPGLTNKGVANFGPFTVLDDTRAALVAETDSYSPADFQKMLRAYPGIAVLEMADCPGTVDDFANLRLGRMIRARGIATHVPDHGSVRSGAVELFLAGATRSAAPDAAFVVHSWIDENGREPDDFAASDPVNKAYVNYYREMGLTGDNAAAFYALTNSVPHEDVLMLGTADLAKFAALN
;
A
#
# COMPACT_ATOMS: atom_id res chain seq x y z
N MET A 1 23.17 65.31 -9.79
CA MET A 1 24.41 64.55 -9.54
C MET A 1 24.18 63.58 -8.38
N PHE A 2 24.35 62.28 -8.67
CA PHE A 2 24.72 61.14 -7.81
C PHE A 2 24.34 61.13 -6.31
N ARG A 3 23.41 60.26 -5.90
CA ARG A 3 23.61 58.85 -5.42
C ARG A 3 24.32 58.76 -4.07
N ARG A 4 23.61 58.22 -3.06
CA ARG A 4 24.04 57.09 -2.20
C ARG A 4 22.94 56.80 -1.15
N LEU A 5 22.17 55.74 -1.39
CA LEU A 5 21.55 54.94 -0.32
C LEU A 5 21.85 53.49 -0.67
N ILE A 6 22.67 52.88 0.18
CA ILE A 6 23.02 51.46 0.15
C ILE A 6 21.84 50.74 0.83
N LEU A 7 21.17 49.85 0.09
CA LEU A 7 20.25 48.87 0.65
C LEU A 7 20.92 47.50 0.53
N PRO A 8 21.05 46.71 1.61
CA PRO A 8 21.58 45.37 1.51
C PRO A 8 20.54 44.45 0.85
N ALA A 9 20.96 43.75 -0.19
CA ALA A 9 20.25 42.62 -0.74
C ALA A 9 20.31 41.47 0.28
N LEU A 10 19.17 41.12 0.88
CA LEU A 10 19.02 39.86 1.60
C LEU A 10 18.45 38.84 0.61
N ALA A 11 19.31 37.93 0.17
CA ALA A 11 18.97 36.83 -0.72
C ALA A 11 17.93 35.93 -0.03
N ALA A 12 16.79 35.72 -0.70
CA ALA A 12 15.88 34.65 -0.37
C ALA A 12 16.54 33.32 -0.76
N LEU A 13 17.08 32.61 0.21
CA LEU A 13 17.34 31.18 0.10
C LEU A 13 15.96 30.49 0.00
N LEU A 14 15.48 30.25 -1.22
CA LEU A 14 14.48 29.22 -1.44
C LEU A 14 15.15 27.88 -1.10
N ALA A 15 14.88 27.37 0.08
CA ALA A 15 15.07 25.97 0.36
C ALA A 15 14.11 25.19 -0.56
N CYS A 16 14.66 24.46 -1.54
CA CYS A 16 13.94 23.41 -2.24
C CYS A 16 13.55 22.35 -1.18
N GLN A 17 12.36 22.48 -0.62
CA GLN A 17 11.71 21.38 0.08
C GLN A 17 11.26 20.38 -1.00
N PRO A 18 11.48 19.06 -0.82
CA PRO A 18 10.87 18.07 -1.70
C PRO A 18 9.34 18.26 -1.65
N VAL A 19 8.70 18.33 -2.82
CA VAL A 19 7.25 18.44 -2.90
C VAL A 19 6.69 17.06 -2.52
N ALA A 20 6.35 16.87 -1.24
CA ALA A 20 5.59 15.71 -0.82
C ALA A 20 4.20 15.77 -1.50
N ALA A 21 3.79 14.68 -2.16
CA ALA A 21 2.43 14.56 -2.66
C ALA A 21 1.49 14.50 -1.44
N ARG A 22 0.57 15.48 -1.33
CA ARG A 22 -0.33 15.64 -0.19
C ARG A 22 -1.77 15.35 -0.62
N GLU A 23 -2.37 14.31 -0.05
CA GLU A 23 -3.77 13.95 -0.27
C GLU A 23 -4.60 14.08 1.00
N VAL A 24 -5.85 14.51 0.86
CA VAL A 24 -6.76 14.74 1.99
C VAL A 24 -7.98 13.82 1.85
N PHE A 25 -8.17 12.94 2.82
CA PHE A 25 -9.33 12.05 2.93
C PHE A 25 -10.26 12.55 4.01
N THR A 26 -11.53 12.75 3.69
CA THR A 26 -12.56 13.08 4.67
C THR A 26 -13.53 11.91 4.80
N ARG A 27 -13.62 11.34 6.00
CA ARG A 27 -14.65 10.36 6.35
C ARG A 27 -15.65 11.01 7.29
N THR A 28 -16.93 10.81 7.01
CA THR A 28 -18.03 11.29 7.86
C THR A 28 -18.88 10.10 8.27
N TRP A 29 -19.14 9.97 9.57
CA TRP A 29 -20.06 8.95 10.09
C TRP A 29 -20.95 9.54 11.18
N VAL A 30 -22.04 8.84 11.50
CA VAL A 30 -22.94 9.23 12.59
C VAL A 30 -22.86 8.17 13.67
N GLU A 31 -22.52 8.58 14.88
CA GLU A 31 -22.45 7.72 16.05
C GLU A 31 -23.19 8.40 17.20
N ASN A 32 -24.17 7.70 17.79
CA ASN A 32 -25.03 8.24 18.85
C ASN A 32 -25.71 9.58 18.50
N GLY A 33 -26.08 9.76 17.22
CA GLY A 33 -26.70 11.00 16.73
C GLY A 33 -25.72 12.16 16.50
N VAL A 34 -24.42 11.97 16.76
CA VAL A 34 -23.36 12.95 16.49
C VAL A 34 -22.74 12.65 15.14
N LYS A 35 -22.69 13.66 14.27
CA LYS A 35 -21.99 13.60 12.98
C LYS A 35 -20.50 13.86 13.19
N TRP A 36 -19.69 12.82 13.08
CA TRP A 36 -18.23 12.89 13.13
C TRP A 36 -17.66 13.13 11.74
N THR A 37 -16.57 13.90 11.68
CA THR A 37 -15.80 14.12 10.44
C THR A 37 -14.33 13.99 10.76
N GLU A 38 -13.69 12.98 10.19
CA GLU A 38 -12.25 12.75 10.28
C GLU A 38 -11.60 13.19 8.98
N THR A 39 -10.51 13.95 9.10
CA THR A 39 -9.70 14.37 7.96
C THR A 39 -8.30 13.80 8.11
N THR A 40 -7.94 12.86 7.24
CA THR A 40 -6.61 12.26 7.18
C THR A 40 -5.82 12.88 6.05
N VAL A 41 -4.64 13.40 6.35
CA VAL A 41 -3.70 13.89 5.34
C VAL A 41 -2.63 12.82 5.13
N VAL A 42 -2.48 12.34 3.90
CA VAL A 42 -1.43 11.40 3.51
C VAL A 42 -0.35 12.21 2.79
N GLU A 43 0.85 12.23 3.35
CA GLU A 43 2.06 12.81 2.75
C GLU A 43 3.05 11.67 2.44
N VAL A 44 3.63 11.68 1.22
CA VAL A 44 4.61 10.66 0.79
C VAL A 44 5.88 11.35 0.26
N GLU A 45 7.05 10.94 0.77
CA GLU A 45 8.37 11.27 0.18
C GLU A 45 8.72 10.24 -0.90
N GLU A 46 9.14 10.68 -2.09
CA GLU A 46 9.43 9.83 -3.25
C GLU A 46 10.93 9.44 -3.33
N ALA A 47 11.24 8.14 -3.41
CA ALA A 47 12.58 7.58 -3.67
C ALA A 47 12.49 6.22 -4.40
N GLY A 48 12.21 6.23 -5.72
CA GLY A 48 11.78 5.10 -6.58
C GLY A 48 12.24 3.65 -6.25
N SER A 49 11.29 2.71 -6.27
CA SER A 49 11.44 1.26 -6.03
C SER A 49 10.34 0.49 -6.77
N GLU A 50 10.68 -0.67 -7.33
CA GLU A 50 9.80 -1.59 -8.05
C GLU A 50 9.81 -2.99 -7.40
N ARG A 51 8.74 -3.76 -7.61
CA ARG A 51 8.53 -5.01 -6.84
C ARG A 51 8.00 -6.21 -7.63
N LEU A 52 7.76 -6.11 -8.93
CA LEU A 52 7.16 -7.22 -9.66
C LEU A 52 8.23 -8.15 -10.24
N VAL A 53 8.19 -9.42 -9.83
CA VAL A 53 8.99 -10.50 -10.42
C VAL A 53 8.13 -11.22 -11.45
N GLY A 54 8.69 -11.54 -12.62
CA GLY A 54 8.05 -12.34 -13.67
C GLY A 54 7.86 -13.82 -13.29
N LEU A 55 7.21 -14.10 -12.16
CA LEU A 55 6.88 -15.45 -11.72
C LEU A 55 5.87 -16.06 -12.69
N HIS A 56 6.10 -17.32 -13.07
CA HIS A 56 5.12 -18.13 -13.77
C HIS A 56 3.78 -18.04 -13.02
N GLN A 57 2.84 -17.31 -13.62
CA GLN A 57 1.47 -17.24 -13.15
C GLN A 57 0.97 -18.69 -13.11
N PRO A 58 0.67 -19.29 -11.94
CA PRO A 58 -0.08 -20.53 -11.96
C PRO A 58 -1.35 -20.25 -12.77
N PRO A 59 -1.77 -21.16 -13.67
CA PRO A 59 -2.85 -20.87 -14.60
C PRO A 59 -4.03 -20.30 -13.83
N ALA A 60 -4.53 -19.14 -14.28
CA ALA A 60 -5.72 -18.50 -13.70
C ALA A 60 -6.76 -19.58 -13.45
N ARG A 61 -7.06 -19.85 -12.18
CA ARG A 61 -7.94 -20.98 -11.84
C ARG A 61 -9.33 -20.64 -12.39
N PRO A 62 -9.86 -21.43 -13.34
CA PRO A 62 -11.17 -21.15 -13.90
C PRO A 62 -12.21 -21.35 -12.80
N GLY A 63 -12.80 -20.26 -12.28
CA GLY A 63 -13.84 -20.33 -11.26
C GLY A 63 -14.08 -19.05 -10.46
N LEU A 64 -13.06 -18.20 -10.29
CA LEU A 64 -13.19 -16.90 -9.60
C LEU A 64 -13.43 -15.77 -10.61
N THR A 65 -14.37 -15.95 -11.54
CA THR A 65 -14.87 -14.81 -12.31
C THR A 65 -15.86 -14.06 -11.44
N ASN A 66 -15.34 -13.18 -10.59
CA ASN A 66 -16.16 -12.16 -9.94
C ASN A 66 -16.81 -11.35 -11.07
N LYS A 67 -18.11 -11.61 -11.35
CA LYS A 67 -18.91 -10.80 -12.29
C LYS A 67 -19.11 -9.43 -11.64
N GLY A 68 -18.07 -8.62 -11.68
CA GLY A 68 -18.11 -7.27 -11.15
C GLY A 68 -19.09 -6.41 -11.91
N VAL A 69 -19.61 -5.40 -11.21
CA VAL A 69 -20.54 -4.42 -11.76
C VAL A 69 -19.82 -3.23 -12.41
N ALA A 70 -18.55 -3.00 -12.06
CA ALA A 70 -17.69 -1.96 -12.65
C ALA A 70 -16.20 -2.26 -12.42
N ASN A 71 -15.32 -1.65 -13.21
CA ASN A 71 -13.87 -1.75 -13.07
C ASN A 71 -13.22 -0.36 -13.01
N PHE A 72 -12.20 -0.21 -12.17
CA PHE A 72 -11.38 0.98 -12.00
C PHE A 72 -9.92 0.57 -11.83
N GLY A 73 -9.12 0.63 -12.90
CA GLY A 73 -7.74 0.13 -12.85
C GLY A 73 -7.69 -1.34 -12.39
N PRO A 74 -6.94 -1.67 -11.33
CA PRO A 74 -6.84 -3.03 -10.81
C PRO A 74 -8.01 -3.46 -9.91
N PHE A 75 -9.01 -2.58 -9.71
CA PHE A 75 -10.15 -2.85 -8.85
C PHE A 75 -11.40 -3.24 -9.63
N THR A 76 -12.06 -4.32 -9.22
CA THR A 76 -13.37 -4.73 -9.70
C THR A 76 -14.40 -4.56 -8.59
N VAL A 77 -15.41 -3.72 -8.80
CA VAL A 77 -16.52 -3.57 -7.85
C VAL A 77 -17.41 -4.80 -7.92
N LEU A 78 -17.64 -5.46 -6.79
CA LEU A 78 -18.46 -6.67 -6.69
C LEU A 78 -19.91 -6.33 -6.38
N ASP A 79 -20.11 -5.40 -5.45
CA ASP A 79 -21.40 -4.87 -5.01
C ASP A 79 -21.21 -3.51 -4.32
N ASP A 80 -22.29 -2.97 -3.72
CA ASP A 80 -22.30 -1.64 -3.09
C ASP A 80 -21.30 -1.48 -1.93
N THR A 81 -20.83 -2.59 -1.36
CA THR A 81 -19.98 -2.61 -0.15
C THR A 81 -18.65 -3.33 -0.33
N ARG A 82 -18.46 -4.05 -1.44
CA ARG A 82 -17.26 -4.86 -1.69
C ARG A 82 -16.66 -4.59 -3.06
N ALA A 83 -15.34 -4.47 -3.08
CA ALA A 83 -14.53 -4.47 -4.30
C ALA A 83 -13.46 -5.56 -4.18
N ALA A 84 -12.93 -6.03 -5.29
CA ALA A 84 -11.81 -6.95 -5.36
C ALA A 84 -10.59 -6.26 -5.98
N LEU A 85 -9.39 -6.56 -5.48
CA LEU A 85 -8.13 -6.27 -6.16
C LEU A 85 -7.78 -7.48 -7.05
N VAL A 86 -7.82 -7.31 -8.36
CA VAL A 86 -7.78 -8.43 -9.34
C VAL A 86 -6.60 -8.35 -10.31
N ALA A 87 -5.77 -7.32 -10.21
CA ALA A 87 -4.62 -7.11 -11.08
C ALA A 87 -3.46 -6.46 -10.31
N GLU A 88 -2.33 -6.34 -10.99
CA GLU A 88 -1.14 -5.64 -10.50
C GLU A 88 -1.46 -4.17 -10.23
N THR A 89 -0.87 -3.62 -9.17
CA THR A 89 -0.94 -2.19 -8.89
C THR A 89 0.24 -1.45 -9.49
N ASP A 90 0.01 -0.21 -9.88
CA ASP A 90 0.95 0.67 -10.57
C ASP A 90 0.79 2.13 -10.10
N SER A 91 1.50 3.04 -10.76
CA SER A 91 1.46 4.48 -10.48
C SER A 91 0.06 5.12 -10.60
N TYR A 92 -0.87 4.52 -11.35
CA TYR A 92 -2.24 5.02 -11.54
C TYR A 92 -3.23 4.49 -10.49
N SER A 93 -2.89 3.37 -9.86
CA SER A 93 -3.77 2.66 -8.92
C SER A 93 -4.32 3.51 -7.77
N PRO A 94 -3.56 4.45 -7.16
CA PRO A 94 -4.13 5.42 -6.20
C PRO A 94 -5.28 6.26 -6.78
N ALA A 95 -5.12 6.79 -8.00
CA ALA A 95 -6.15 7.61 -8.63
C ALA A 95 -7.39 6.78 -8.99
N ASP A 96 -7.20 5.53 -9.43
CA ASP A 96 -8.29 4.61 -9.74
C ASP A 96 -9.05 4.18 -8.50
N PHE A 97 -8.37 3.93 -7.39
CA PHE A 97 -8.99 3.69 -6.09
C PHE A 97 -9.88 4.87 -5.66
N GLN A 98 -9.43 6.12 -5.84
CA GLN A 98 -10.26 7.28 -5.53
C GLN A 98 -11.48 7.39 -6.46
N LYS A 99 -11.32 7.12 -7.76
CA LYS A 99 -12.45 7.11 -8.72
C LYS A 99 -13.48 6.07 -8.30
N MET A 100 -13.03 4.87 -7.92
CA MET A 100 -13.89 3.81 -7.41
C MET A 100 -14.67 4.28 -6.19
N LEU A 101 -14.01 4.83 -5.17
CA LEU A 101 -14.70 5.29 -3.95
C LEU A 101 -15.62 6.50 -4.16
N ARG A 102 -15.37 7.32 -5.19
CA ARG A 102 -16.31 8.39 -5.57
C ARG A 102 -17.59 7.84 -6.21
N ALA A 103 -17.48 6.80 -7.03
CA ALA A 103 -18.62 6.15 -7.67
C ALA A 103 -19.36 5.20 -6.73
N TYR A 104 -18.63 4.53 -5.84
CA TYR A 104 -19.12 3.54 -4.89
C TYR A 104 -18.66 3.92 -3.46
N PRO A 105 -19.32 4.90 -2.82
CA PRO A 105 -18.89 5.39 -1.51
C PRO A 105 -19.14 4.40 -0.36
N GLY A 106 -19.91 3.34 -0.60
CA GLY A 106 -20.24 2.30 0.39
C GLY A 106 -19.19 1.20 0.55
N ILE A 107 -18.16 1.17 -0.31
CA ILE A 107 -17.11 0.15 -0.25
C ILE A 107 -16.42 0.14 1.11
N ALA A 108 -16.49 -1.01 1.77
CA ALA A 108 -15.96 -1.26 3.10
C ALA A 108 -15.04 -2.48 3.16
N VAL A 109 -15.06 -3.35 2.14
CA VAL A 109 -14.18 -4.53 2.04
C VAL A 109 -13.46 -4.55 0.70
N LEU A 110 -12.16 -4.82 0.75
CA LEU A 110 -11.33 -5.17 -0.39
C LEU A 110 -11.02 -6.67 -0.35
N GLU A 111 -11.61 -7.43 -1.26
CA GLU A 111 -11.37 -8.85 -1.46
C GLU A 111 -10.10 -9.08 -2.29
N MET A 112 -9.26 -10.02 -1.86
CA MET A 112 -7.92 -10.25 -2.39
C MET A 112 -7.74 -11.73 -2.75
N ALA A 113 -8.46 -12.18 -3.77
CA ALA A 113 -8.48 -13.60 -4.16
C ALA A 113 -7.22 -14.03 -4.93
N ASP A 114 -6.73 -13.20 -5.84
CA ASP A 114 -5.49 -13.47 -6.59
C ASP A 114 -4.81 -12.13 -6.91
N CYS A 115 -3.95 -11.69 -6.00
CA CYS A 115 -3.30 -10.38 -6.08
C CYS A 115 -1.81 -10.56 -6.42
N PRO A 116 -1.39 -10.23 -7.65
CA PRO A 116 -0.04 -10.54 -8.15
C PRO A 116 1.08 -9.66 -7.57
N GLY A 117 0.80 -8.44 -7.15
CA GLY A 117 1.79 -7.54 -6.58
C GLY A 117 1.71 -6.12 -7.13
N THR A 118 2.83 -5.41 -7.07
CA THR A 118 2.95 -4.03 -7.54
C THR A 118 4.20 -3.86 -8.41
N VAL A 119 4.11 -2.96 -9.38
CA VAL A 119 5.26 -2.46 -10.15
C VAL A 119 5.81 -1.16 -9.59
N ASP A 120 5.05 -0.42 -8.77
CA ASP A 120 5.44 0.88 -8.21
C ASP A 120 5.19 0.89 -6.70
N ASP A 121 6.26 0.73 -5.93
CA ASP A 121 6.17 0.69 -4.47
C ASP A 121 5.65 1.99 -3.86
N PHE A 122 5.99 3.14 -4.42
CA PHE A 122 5.57 4.43 -3.87
C PHE A 122 4.07 4.59 -3.98
N ALA A 123 3.55 4.32 -5.17
CA ALA A 123 2.11 4.31 -5.42
C ALA A 123 1.41 3.25 -4.57
N ASN A 124 2.04 2.09 -4.35
CA ASN A 124 1.49 1.02 -3.55
C ASN A 124 1.41 1.36 -2.05
N LEU A 125 2.48 1.92 -1.46
CA LEU A 125 2.47 2.37 -0.06
C LEU A 125 1.50 3.54 0.13
N ARG A 126 1.40 4.45 -0.85
CA ARG A 126 0.36 5.50 -0.86
C ARG A 126 -1.02 4.87 -0.87
N LEU A 127 -1.31 3.97 -1.80
CA LEU A 127 -2.59 3.25 -1.90
C LEU A 127 -2.95 2.55 -0.59
N GLY A 128 -1.99 1.87 0.04
CA GLY A 128 -2.16 1.26 1.36
C GLY A 128 -2.61 2.27 2.43
N ARG A 129 -1.94 3.42 2.53
CA ARG A 129 -2.36 4.50 3.45
C ARG A 129 -3.78 4.99 3.16
N MET A 130 -4.19 5.03 1.90
CA MET A 130 -5.55 5.42 1.52
C MET A 130 -6.58 4.38 1.95
N ILE A 131 -6.29 3.08 1.76
CA ILE A 131 -7.13 1.97 2.24
C ILE A 131 -7.30 2.07 3.76
N ARG A 132 -6.19 2.24 4.48
CA ARG A 132 -6.16 2.39 5.94
C ARG A 132 -6.97 3.60 6.41
N ALA A 133 -6.76 4.76 5.81
CA ALA A 133 -7.46 6.00 6.13
C ALA A 133 -8.98 5.92 5.87
N ARG A 134 -9.41 5.07 4.93
CA ARG A 134 -10.83 4.84 4.64
C ARG A 134 -11.50 3.85 5.59
N GLY A 135 -10.74 3.17 6.44
CA GLY A 135 -11.28 2.17 7.35
C GLY A 135 -11.73 0.89 6.64
N ILE A 136 -11.21 0.61 5.44
CA ILE A 136 -11.60 -0.55 4.63
C ILE A 136 -10.95 -1.81 5.19
N ALA A 137 -11.72 -2.89 5.30
CA ALA A 137 -11.22 -4.21 5.65
C ALA A 137 -10.57 -4.89 4.44
N THR A 138 -9.53 -5.68 4.67
CA THR A 138 -8.95 -6.56 3.64
C THR A 138 -9.30 -8.01 3.96
N HIS A 139 -9.72 -8.74 2.92
CA HIS A 139 -10.15 -10.12 3.06
C HIS A 139 -9.51 -11.01 1.99
N VAL A 140 -8.80 -12.05 2.42
CA VAL A 140 -8.31 -13.12 1.54
C VAL A 140 -9.25 -14.32 1.67
N PRO A 141 -10.03 -14.66 0.62
CA PRO A 141 -10.96 -15.78 0.67
C PRO A 141 -10.23 -17.13 0.63
N ASP A 142 -10.99 -18.23 0.70
CA ASP A 142 -10.47 -19.59 0.56
C ASP A 142 -9.64 -19.73 -0.72
N HIS A 143 -8.49 -20.42 -0.60
CA HIS A 143 -7.53 -20.58 -1.68
C HIS A 143 -6.94 -19.26 -2.24
N GLY A 144 -7.12 -18.14 -1.55
CA GLY A 144 -6.63 -16.84 -1.99
C GLY A 144 -5.10 -16.77 -2.00
N SER A 145 -4.55 -15.99 -2.93
CA SER A 145 -3.10 -15.78 -3.04
C SER A 145 -2.76 -14.29 -3.15
N VAL A 146 -1.95 -13.79 -2.22
CA VAL A 146 -1.52 -12.39 -2.15
C VAL A 146 0.01 -12.32 -2.20
N ARG A 147 0.57 -11.63 -3.18
CA ARG A 147 2.00 -11.73 -3.50
C ARG A 147 2.67 -10.36 -3.61
N SER A 148 3.97 -10.32 -3.31
CA SER A 148 4.80 -9.12 -3.42
C SER A 148 4.13 -7.92 -2.75
N GLY A 149 4.15 -6.74 -3.37
CA GLY A 149 3.52 -5.50 -2.90
C GLY A 149 2.04 -5.61 -2.50
N ALA A 150 1.32 -6.64 -2.95
CA ALA A 150 -0.05 -6.85 -2.50
C ALA A 150 -0.13 -7.26 -1.01
N VAL A 151 0.94 -7.82 -0.44
CA VAL A 151 0.99 -8.14 1.00
C VAL A 151 0.96 -6.85 1.84
N GLU A 152 1.64 -5.79 1.40
CA GLU A 152 1.55 -4.45 1.99
C GLU A 152 0.11 -3.92 1.96
N LEU A 153 -0.61 -4.13 0.86
CA LEU A 153 -2.01 -3.72 0.72
C LEU A 153 -2.94 -4.54 1.60
N PHE A 154 -2.69 -5.85 1.75
CA PHE A 154 -3.42 -6.67 2.72
C PHE A 154 -3.22 -6.15 4.14
N LEU A 155 -1.98 -5.83 4.52
CA LEU A 155 -1.68 -5.27 5.84
C LEU A 155 -2.40 -3.93 6.10
N ALA A 156 -2.70 -3.18 5.04
CA ALA A 156 -3.38 -1.89 5.13
C ALA A 156 -4.83 -1.93 5.59
N GLY A 157 -5.46 -3.12 5.60
CA GLY A 157 -6.80 -3.29 6.12
C GLY A 157 -6.95 -2.72 7.52
N ALA A 158 -8.03 -1.97 7.75
CA ALA A 158 -8.43 -1.52 9.08
C ALA A 158 -8.66 -2.72 10.00
N THR A 159 -9.28 -3.75 9.43
CA THR A 159 -9.33 -5.13 9.90
C THR A 159 -8.87 -6.05 8.77
N ARG A 160 -8.35 -7.22 9.13
CA ARG A 160 -7.76 -8.19 8.20
C ARG A 160 -8.31 -9.57 8.49
N SER A 161 -8.73 -10.28 7.46
CA SER A 161 -9.08 -11.70 7.59
C SER A 161 -8.52 -12.48 6.41
N ALA A 162 -8.11 -13.71 6.67
CA ALA A 162 -7.58 -14.60 5.65
C ALA A 162 -8.04 -16.02 5.94
N ALA A 163 -8.43 -16.75 4.89
CA ALA A 163 -8.74 -18.16 5.02
C ALA A 163 -7.54 -18.95 5.58
N PRO A 164 -7.77 -20.07 6.29
CA PRO A 164 -6.69 -20.88 6.85
C PRO A 164 -5.68 -21.39 5.80
N ASP A 165 -6.12 -21.52 4.55
CA ASP A 165 -5.34 -22.03 3.42
C ASP A 165 -4.88 -20.94 2.44
N ALA A 166 -5.06 -19.67 2.80
CA ALA A 166 -4.55 -18.55 2.01
C ALA A 166 -3.01 -18.57 1.96
N ALA A 167 -2.47 -18.20 0.79
CA ALA A 167 -1.04 -18.15 0.52
C ALA A 167 -0.56 -16.71 0.37
N PHE A 168 0.49 -16.36 1.10
CA PHE A 168 1.19 -15.09 0.98
C PHE A 168 2.58 -15.33 0.40
N VAL A 169 3.04 -14.45 -0.49
CA VAL A 169 4.38 -14.57 -1.08
C VAL A 169 5.11 -13.25 -0.91
N VAL A 170 6.29 -13.29 -0.31
CA VAL A 170 7.12 -12.11 -0.04
C VAL A 170 8.52 -12.29 -0.63
N HIS A 171 9.16 -11.18 -0.97
CA HIS A 171 10.54 -11.09 -1.42
C HIS A 171 11.02 -9.64 -1.28
N SER A 172 12.32 -9.39 -1.47
CA SER A 172 12.87 -8.04 -1.43
C SER A 172 12.38 -7.18 -2.61
N TRP A 173 12.32 -5.86 -2.39
CA TRP A 173 12.13 -4.89 -3.46
C TRP A 173 13.44 -4.67 -4.22
N ILE A 174 13.33 -4.10 -5.43
CA ILE A 174 14.48 -3.72 -6.24
C ILE A 174 14.26 -2.32 -6.81
N ASP A 175 15.26 -1.45 -6.77
CA ASP A 175 15.17 -0.14 -7.42
C ASP A 175 15.45 -0.22 -8.94
N GLU A 176 15.21 0.89 -9.63
CA GLU A 176 15.48 1.03 -11.06
C GLU A 176 16.96 0.80 -11.47
N ASN A 177 17.88 0.86 -10.50
CA ASN A 177 19.30 0.61 -10.68
C ASN A 177 19.70 -0.84 -10.37
N GLY A 178 18.73 -1.70 -10.04
CA GLY A 178 18.97 -3.09 -9.66
C GLY A 178 19.47 -3.27 -8.23
N ARG A 179 19.29 -2.27 -7.35
CA ARG A 179 19.71 -2.32 -5.94
C ARG A 179 18.58 -2.83 -5.06
N GLU A 180 18.94 -3.62 -4.07
CA GLU A 180 18.03 -4.25 -3.12
C GLU A 180 18.18 -3.65 -1.71
N PRO A 181 17.28 -3.92 -0.75
CA PRO A 181 17.33 -3.36 0.60
C PRO A 181 18.70 -3.44 1.31
N ASP A 182 19.47 -4.51 1.08
CA ASP A 182 20.79 -4.73 1.67
C ASP A 182 21.90 -3.86 1.04
N ASP A 183 21.66 -3.26 -0.13
CA ASP A 183 22.55 -2.26 -0.75
C ASP A 183 22.44 -0.88 -0.09
N PHE A 184 21.53 -0.73 0.88
CA PHE A 184 21.28 0.50 1.62
C PHE A 184 21.52 0.28 3.11
N ALA A 185 21.92 1.34 3.80
CA ALA A 185 21.99 1.27 5.26
C ALA A 185 20.59 1.00 5.84
N ALA A 186 20.49 0.28 6.95
CA ALA A 186 19.21 0.08 7.63
C ALA A 186 18.52 1.40 8.04
N SER A 187 19.30 2.48 8.20
CA SER A 187 18.81 3.83 8.51
C SER A 187 18.52 4.69 7.28
N ASP A 188 18.70 4.15 6.07
CA ASP A 188 18.41 4.84 4.81
C ASP A 188 16.91 5.15 4.71
N PRO A 189 16.50 6.31 4.17
CA PRO A 189 15.10 6.66 3.95
C PRO A 189 14.27 5.57 3.26
N VAL A 190 14.81 4.85 2.27
CA VAL A 190 14.06 3.80 1.55
C VAL A 190 13.69 2.63 2.47
N ASN A 191 14.65 2.15 3.27
CA ASN A 191 14.43 1.09 4.25
C ASN A 191 13.48 1.55 5.36
N LYS A 192 13.64 2.79 5.84
CA LYS A 192 12.77 3.37 6.86
C LYS A 192 11.33 3.53 6.39
N ALA A 193 11.10 3.83 5.11
CA ALA A 193 9.77 4.02 4.56
C ALA A 193 8.88 2.78 4.76
N TYR A 194 9.42 1.57 4.52
CA TYR A 194 8.69 0.32 4.75
C TYR A 194 8.42 0.03 6.22
N VAL A 195 9.44 0.15 7.08
CA VAL A 195 9.27 -0.08 8.52
C VAL A 195 8.25 0.89 9.11
N ASN A 196 8.29 2.16 8.69
CA ASN A 196 7.29 3.16 9.10
C ASN A 196 5.90 2.80 8.57
N TYR A 197 5.79 2.40 7.30
CA TYR A 197 4.53 1.97 6.71
C TYR A 197 3.90 0.81 7.51
N TYR A 198 4.65 -0.24 7.85
CA TYR A 198 4.11 -1.35 8.64
C TYR A 198 3.61 -0.91 10.03
N ARG A 199 4.29 0.06 10.67
CA ARG A 199 3.83 0.65 11.93
C ARG A 199 2.53 1.42 11.75
N GLU A 200 2.39 2.20 10.67
CA GLU A 200 1.15 2.90 10.33
C GLU A 200 -0.03 1.92 10.09
N MET A 201 0.26 0.71 9.58
CA MET A 201 -0.71 -0.38 9.41
C MET A 201 -1.05 -1.14 10.71
N GLY A 202 -0.42 -0.75 11.83
CA GLY A 202 -0.74 -1.24 13.17
C GLY A 202 0.17 -2.37 13.68
N LEU A 203 1.31 -2.64 13.04
CA LEU A 203 2.32 -3.53 13.60
C LEU A 203 3.07 -2.81 14.74
N THR A 204 3.47 -3.56 15.77
CA THR A 204 4.40 -3.04 16.79
C THR A 204 5.76 -2.71 16.16
N GLY A 205 6.58 -1.89 16.82
CA GLY A 205 7.91 -1.55 16.31
C GLY A 205 8.76 -2.80 16.00
N ASP A 206 8.75 -3.77 16.91
CA ASP A 206 9.47 -5.03 16.75
C ASP A 206 8.89 -5.88 15.61
N ASN A 207 7.56 -6.01 15.52
CA ASN A 207 6.94 -6.78 14.44
C ASN A 207 7.13 -6.09 13.08
N ALA A 208 7.12 -4.76 13.00
CA ALA A 208 7.38 -4.04 11.76
C ALA A 208 8.80 -4.27 11.27
N ALA A 209 9.80 -4.20 12.16
CA ALA A 209 11.19 -4.49 11.81
C ALA A 209 11.40 -5.96 11.44
N ALA A 210 10.82 -6.89 12.21
CA ALA A 210 10.94 -8.32 11.96
C ALA A 210 10.23 -8.75 10.67
N PHE A 211 9.07 -8.17 10.36
CA PHE A 211 8.37 -8.44 9.12
C PHE A 211 9.14 -7.89 7.91
N TYR A 212 9.70 -6.68 8.01
CA TYR A 212 10.56 -6.14 6.95
C TYR A 212 11.82 -7.00 6.73
N ALA A 213 12.44 -7.47 7.80
CA ALA A 213 13.57 -8.40 7.69
C ALA A 213 13.16 -9.73 7.04
N LEU A 214 11.95 -10.24 7.35
CA LEU A 214 11.41 -11.45 6.72
C LEU A 214 11.18 -11.27 5.22
N THR A 215 10.54 -10.16 4.81
CA THR A 215 10.29 -9.88 3.39
C THR A 215 11.59 -9.82 2.60
N ASN A 216 12.65 -9.29 3.20
CA ASN A 216 13.97 -9.13 2.57
C ASN A 216 14.92 -10.32 2.83
N SER A 217 14.42 -11.44 3.36
CA SER A 217 15.25 -12.63 3.65
C SER A 217 15.60 -13.46 2.41
N VAL A 218 14.94 -13.17 1.28
CA VAL A 218 15.20 -13.74 -0.04
C VAL A 218 15.35 -12.59 -1.04
N PRO A 219 16.27 -12.72 -2.02
CA PRO A 219 16.49 -11.69 -3.03
C PRO A 219 15.27 -11.50 -3.94
N HIS A 220 15.30 -10.46 -4.76
CA HIS A 220 14.15 -10.07 -5.57
C HIS A 220 13.74 -11.19 -6.52
N GLU A 221 14.71 -11.91 -7.08
CA GLU A 221 14.48 -13.02 -8.03
C GLU A 221 13.93 -14.31 -7.40
N ASP A 222 13.95 -14.41 -6.06
CA ASP A 222 13.44 -15.55 -5.30
C ASP A 222 12.14 -15.20 -4.58
N VAL A 223 11.52 -16.20 -3.94
CA VAL A 223 10.30 -16.00 -3.16
C VAL A 223 10.27 -16.81 -1.88
N LEU A 224 9.68 -16.22 -0.84
CA LEU A 224 9.32 -16.90 0.39
C LEU A 224 7.79 -17.02 0.46
N MET A 225 7.30 -18.27 0.53
CA MET A 225 5.87 -18.56 0.72
C MET A 225 5.54 -18.63 2.22
N LEU A 226 4.45 -17.98 2.61
CA LEU A 226 3.94 -17.88 3.96
C LEU A 226 2.47 -18.33 3.99
N GLY A 227 2.06 -19.01 5.06
CA GLY A 227 0.65 -19.26 5.34
C GLY A 227 0.03 -18.17 6.22
N THR A 228 -1.30 -18.21 6.38
CA THR A 228 -2.04 -17.34 7.30
C THR A 228 -1.48 -17.36 8.73
N ALA A 229 -1.08 -18.54 9.22
CA ALA A 229 -0.50 -18.69 10.56
C ALA A 229 0.89 -18.03 10.71
N ASP A 230 1.66 -17.91 9.63
CA ASP A 230 2.95 -17.21 9.65
C ASP A 230 2.74 -15.71 9.71
N LEU A 231 1.79 -15.19 8.92
CA LEU A 231 1.47 -13.77 8.91
C LEU A 231 0.86 -13.30 10.24
N ALA A 232 0.05 -14.16 10.88
CA ALA A 232 -0.54 -13.91 12.20
C ALA A 232 0.49 -13.70 13.32
N LYS A 233 1.76 -14.11 13.14
CA LYS A 233 2.84 -13.83 14.09
C LYS A 233 3.20 -12.35 14.14
N PHE A 234 2.96 -11.62 13.05
CA PHE A 234 3.34 -10.21 12.90
C PHE A 234 2.13 -9.26 13.02
N ALA A 235 1.02 -9.62 12.38
CA ALA A 235 -0.17 -8.79 12.27
C ALA A 235 -1.41 -9.50 12.81
N ALA A 236 -2.22 -8.78 13.60
CA ALA A 236 -3.49 -9.32 14.07
C ALA A 236 -4.45 -9.58 12.89
N LEU A 237 -5.08 -10.76 12.92
CA LEU A 237 -6.11 -11.22 11.99
C LEU A 237 -7.41 -11.48 12.78
N ASN A 238 -8.55 -11.20 12.15
CA ASN A 238 -9.90 -11.44 12.67
C ASN A 238 -10.42 -12.82 12.32
#